data_AF-A0A4R6GR48-F1
#
_entry.id   AF-A0A4R6GR48-F1
#
_cell.length_a   1.000
_cell.length_b   1.000
_cell.length_c   1.000
_cell.angle_alpha   90.00
_cell.angle_beta   90.00
_cell.angle_gamma   90.00
#
_symmetry.space_group_name_H-M   'P 1'
#
loop_
_entity.id
_entity.type
_entity.pdbx_description
1 polymer ?
#
loop_
_entity_poly.entity_id
_entity_poly.type
_entity_poly.pdbx_seq_one_letter_code
_entity_poly.pdbx_strand_id
1 'polypeptide(L)' 'MAVDETAIHEAMHHLLYRSKLAAEPGAAVGVAALRQGTVTLPPEGDVVVVVTGGNLAREELEAFL' A
#
# COMPACT_ATOMS: atom_id res chain seq x y z
N MET A 1 5.22 -8.03 -12.82
CA MET A 1 5.92 -6.92 -12.14
C MET A 1 6.01 -7.27 -10.67
N ALA A 2 7.13 -6.96 -10.04
CA ALA A 2 7.31 -7.10 -8.61
C ALA A 2 7.51 -5.70 -8.02
N VAL A 3 7.04 -5.50 -6.79
CA VAL A 3 7.31 -4.31 -5.98
C VAL A 3 8.32 -4.70 -4.91
N ASP A 4 9.24 -3.80 -4.58
CA ASP A 4 10.19 -4.03 -3.49
C ASP A 4 9.55 -3.82 -2.11
N GLU A 5 10.18 -4.40 -1.10
CA GLU A 5 9.70 -4.38 0.28
C GLU A 5 9.68 -2.96 0.88
N THR A 6 10.63 -2.10 0.50
CA THR A 6 10.65 -0.70 0.92
C THR A 6 9.42 0.04 0.41
N ALA A 7 9.05 -0.16 -0.86
CA ALA A 7 7.87 0.45 -1.44
C ALA A 7 6.57 -0.06 -0.81
N ILE A 8 6.52 -1.35 -0.44
CA ILE A 8 5.40 -1.90 0.34
C ILE A 8 5.31 -1.19 1.69
N HIS A 9 6.42 -1.05 2.41
CA HIS A 9 6.45 -0.39 3.72
C HIS A 9 6.00 1.08 3.63
N GLU A 10 6.49 1.83 2.63
CA GLU A 10 6.02 3.20 2.43
C GLU A 10 4.54 3.28 2.04
N ALA A 11 4.02 2.30 1.30
CA ALA A 11 2.60 2.23 0.95
C ALA A 11 1.74 1.93 2.19
N MET A 12 2.18 1.05 3.08
CA MET A 12 1.53 0.82 4.37
C MET A 12 1.51 2.11 5.22
N HIS A 13 2.65 2.82 5.31
CA HIS A 13 2.73 4.11 6.00
C HIS A 13 1.78 5.15 5.36
N HIS A 14 1.69 5.19 4.04
CA HIS A 14 0.75 6.06 3.33
C HIS A 14 -0.70 5.74 3.70
N LEU A 15 -1.11 4.47 3.63
CA LEU A 15 -2.45 4.01 3.99
C LEU A 15 -2.79 4.36 5.45
N LEU A 16 -1.87 4.14 6.38
CA LEU A 16 -2.08 4.42 7.79
C LEU A 16 -2.25 5.92 8.04
N TYR A 17 -1.32 6.75 7.56
CA TYR A 17 -1.29 8.16 7.95
C TYR A 17 -2.17 9.05 7.10
N ARG A 18 -2.32 8.76 5.80
CA ARG A 18 -3.11 9.57 4.85
C ARG A 18 -4.54 9.09 4.73
N SER A 19 -4.78 7.79 4.84
CA SER A 19 -6.11 7.21 4.66
C SER A 19 -6.73 6.64 5.94
N LYS A 20 -5.97 6.64 7.06
CA LYS A 20 -6.39 6.08 8.35
C LYS A 20 -6.76 4.60 8.27
N LEU A 21 -6.14 3.89 7.33
CA LEU A 21 -6.38 2.49 7.06
C LEU A 21 -5.14 1.67 7.42
N ALA A 22 -5.26 0.78 8.40
CA ALA A 22 -4.25 -0.23 8.64
C ALA A 22 -4.37 -1.34 7.58
N ALA A 23 -3.24 -1.73 7.00
CA ALA A 23 -3.17 -2.77 5.97
C ALA A 23 -1.97 -3.69 6.24
N GLU A 24 -2.15 -4.98 6.00
CA GLU A 24 -1.03 -5.93 6.00
C GLU A 24 -0.17 -5.77 4.72
N PRO A 25 1.10 -6.22 4.69
CA PRO A 25 2.01 -5.95 3.57
C PRO A 25 1.45 -6.34 2.20
N GLY A 26 0.83 -7.51 2.08
CA GLY A 26 0.23 -7.99 0.83
C GLY A 26 -0.92 -7.11 0.33
N ALA A 27 -1.71 -6.53 1.24
CA ALA A 27 -2.83 -5.66 0.90
C ALA A 27 -2.38 -4.26 0.43
N ALA A 28 -1.12 -3.88 0.68
CA ALA A 28 -0.55 -2.60 0.26
C ALA A 28 0.13 -2.65 -1.13
N VAL A 29 0.30 -3.83 -1.75
CA VAL A 29 1.04 -4.02 -3.01
C VAL A 29 0.50 -3.17 -4.16
N GLY A 30 -0.83 -3.08 -4.32
CA GLY A 30 -1.42 -2.26 -5.37
C GLY A 30 -1.14 -0.77 -5.19
N VAL A 31 -1.16 -0.28 -3.95
CA VAL A 31 -0.79 1.10 -3.62
C VAL A 31 0.69 1.34 -3.84
N ALA A 32 1.55 0.39 -3.47
CA ALA A 32 2.99 0.45 -3.72
C ALA A 32 3.30 0.58 -5.22
N ALA A 33 2.70 -0.28 -6.04
CA ALA A 33 2.91 -0.27 -7.49
C ALA A 33 2.51 1.07 -8.13
N LEU A 34 1.38 1.64 -7.71
CA LEU A 34 0.95 2.97 -8.16
C LEU A 34 1.89 4.08 -7.71
N ARG A 35 2.36 4.07 -6.45
CA ARG A 35 3.27 5.09 -5.93
C ARG A 35 4.64 5.06 -6.59
N GLN A 36 5.11 3.89 -7.03
CA GLN A 36 6.36 3.75 -7.78
C GLN A 36 6.23 4.18 -9.25
N GLY A 37 5.01 4.42 -9.75
CA GLY A 37 4.78 4.74 -11.16
C GLY A 37 5.17 3.60 -12.11
N THR A 38 5.25 2.37 -11.62
CA THR A 38 5.64 1.20 -12.43
C THR A 38 4.46 0.64 -13.23
N VAL A 39 3.23 1.04 -12.92
CA VAL A 39 2.02 0.61 -13.61
C VAL A 39 1.68 1.56 -14.75
N THR A 40 1.52 1.03 -15.96
CA THR A 40 0.94 1.78 -17.08
C THR A 40 -0.56 1.97 -16.85
N LEU A 41 -0.99 3.21 -16.65
CA LEU A 41 -2.39 3.56 -16.46
C LEU A 41 -3.03 4.01 -17.76
N PRO A 42 -4.34 3.78 -17.96
CA PRO A 42 -5.08 4.41 -19.04
C PRO A 42 -5.05 5.95 -18.86
N PRO A 43 -5.13 6.73 -19.95
CA PRO A 43 -5.08 8.19 -19.89
C PRO A 43 -6.30 8.80 -19.20
N GLU A 44 -7.42 8.07 -19.14
CA GLU A 44 -8.68 8.51 -18.54
C GLU A 44 -9.36 7.33 -17.81
N GLY A 45 -10.25 7.67 -16.87
CA GLY A 45 -11.03 6.72 -16.08
C GLY A 45 -10.56 6.61 -14.62
N ASP A 46 -11.31 5.81 -13.84
CA ASP A 46 -11.03 5.62 -12.43
C ASP A 46 -10.04 4.46 -12.21
N VAL A 47 -9.09 4.68 -11.29
CA VAL A 47 -8.16 3.64 -10.83
C VAL A 47 -8.67 3.09 -9.50
N VAL A 48 -8.88 1.78 -9.43
CA VAL A 48 -9.33 1.09 -8.22
C VAL A 48 -8.21 0.20 -7.69
N VAL A 49 -7.92 0.30 -6.40
CA VAL A 49 -7.06 -0.64 -5.67
C VAL A 49 -7.88 -1.34 -4.60
N VAL A 50 -7.81 -2.66 -4.56
CA VAL A 50 -8.44 -3.47 -3.53
C VAL A 50 -7.46 -3.70 -2.39
N VAL A 51 -7.77 -3.17 -1.21
CA VAL A 51 -7.04 -3.47 0.03
C VAL A 51 -7.68 -4.74 0.62
N THR A 52 -6.97 -5.86 0.50
CA THR A 52 -7.52 -7.20 0.77
C THR A 52 -7.61 -7.57 2.24
N GLY A 53 -6.83 -6.91 3.11
CA GLY A 53 -6.72 -7.27 4.53
C GLY A 53 -6.02 -6.20 5.36
N GLY A 54 -6.22 -6.30 6.67
CA GLY A 54 -5.66 -5.38 7.67
C GLY A 54 -5.24 -6.10 8.94
N ASN A 55 -4.85 -7.37 8.83
CA ASN A 55 -4.39 -8.16 9.97
C ASN A 55 -2.96 -7.74 10.35
N LEU A 56 -2.86 -6.60 11.01
CA LEU A 56 -1.58 -6.04 11.46
C LEU A 56 -1.54 -6.10 13.00
N ALA A 57 -0.52 -6.75 13.54
CA ALA A 57 -0.30 -6.82 14.98
C ALA A 57 0.15 -5.46 15.54
N ARG A 58 0.05 -5.29 16.86
CA ARG A 58 0.47 -4.05 17.53
C ARG A 58 1.97 -3.80 17.33
N GLU A 59 2.76 -4.85 17.45
CA GLU A 59 4.22 -4.82 17.34
C GLU A 59 4.65 -4.40 15.92
N GLU A 60 3.91 -4.86 14.91
CA GLU A 60 4.12 -4.46 13.52
C GLU A 60 3.70 -3.01 13.29
N LEU A 61 2.61 -2.55 13.92
CA LEU A 61 2.17 -1.16 13.86
C LEU A 61 3.14 -0.20 14.55
N GLU A 62 3.76 -0.62 15.66
CA GLU A 62 4.74 0.18 16.41
C GLU A 62 5.98 0.52 15.57
N ALA A 63 6.35 -0.32 14.59
CA ALA A 63 7.41 -0.01 13.65
C ALA A 63 7.12 1.19 12.73
N PHE A 64 5.86 1.63 12.65
CA PHE A 64 5.42 2.79 11.87
C PHE A 64 5.25 4.08 12.70
N LEU A 65 5.39 4.02 14.03
CA LEU A 65 5.23 5.16 14.95
C LEU A 65 6.57 5.83 15.25
#